data_AF-A0A2E7DI10-F1
#
_entry.id   AF-A0A2E7DI10-F1
#
_cell.length_a   1.000
_cell.length_b   1.000
_cell.length_c   1.000
_cell.angle_alpha   90.00
_cell.angle_beta   90.00
_cell.angle_gamma   90.00
#
_symmetry.space_group_name_H-M   'P 1'
#
loop_
_entity.id
_entity.type
_entity.pdbx_description
1 polymer ?
#
loop_
_entity_poly.entity_id
_entity_poly.type
_entity_poly.pdbx_seq_one_letter_code
_entity_poly.pdbx_strand_id
1 'polypeptide(L)' 'MNTSNLGRRGQKEIVQDGVRLKRIKGRAEGIRFALRFEDIDYRRRKEMEQTLHNLELAAAGIEKVLKGRRSQ' A
#
# COMPACT_ATOMS: atom_id res chain seq x y z
N MET A 1 -35.13 7.41 8.16
CA MET A 1 -33.70 7.09 8.37
C MET A 1 -32.89 7.70 7.23
N ASN A 2 -31.93 8.57 7.53
CA ASN A 2 -31.18 9.36 6.54
C ASN A 2 -30.05 8.51 5.92
N THR A 3 -30.27 7.97 4.72
CA THR A 3 -29.34 7.09 3.98
C THR A 3 -28.10 7.83 3.43
N SER A 4 -28.15 9.17 3.38
CA SER A 4 -27.10 10.03 2.82
C SER A 4 -25.75 9.99 3.56
N ASN A 5 -25.74 9.63 4.84
CA ASN A 5 -24.51 9.61 5.65
C ASN A 5 -23.67 8.33 5.48
N LEU A 6 -24.28 7.22 5.07
CA LEU A 6 -23.60 5.93 4.90
C LEU A 6 -22.69 5.95 3.65
N GLY A 7 -23.19 6.46 2.51
CA GLY A 7 -22.40 6.58 1.29
C GLY A 7 -21.20 7.51 1.41
N ARG A 8 -21.33 8.60 2.19
CA ARG A 8 -20.25 9.58 2.41
C ARG A 8 -19.11 9.04 3.27
N ARG A 9 -19.39 8.12 4.20
CA ARG A 9 -18.36 7.43 5.01
C ARG A 9 -17.61 6.40 4.17
N GLY A 10 -18.32 5.59 3.38
CA GLY A 10 -17.70 4.60 2.49
C GLY A 10 -16.79 5.25 1.42
N GLN A 11 -17.21 6.36 0.83
CA GLN A 11 -16.35 7.11 -0.12
C GLN A 11 -15.08 7.66 0.52
N LYS A 12 -15.17 8.22 1.74
CA LYS A 12 -13.98 8.73 2.46
C LYS A 12 -12.97 7.61 2.76
N GLU A 13 -13.45 6.44 3.15
CA GLU A 13 -12.62 5.27 3.43
C GLU A 13 -11.91 4.78 2.15
N ILE A 14 -12.62 4.68 1.02
CA ILE A 14 -12.04 4.32 -0.28
C ILE A 14 -10.95 5.33 -0.71
N VAL A 15 -11.19 6.63 -0.53
CA VAL A 15 -10.19 7.66 -0.87
C VAL A 15 -8.96 7.52 0.01
N GLN A 16 -9.12 7.30 1.32
CA GLN A 16 -8.01 7.10 2.24
C GLN A 16 -7.20 5.85 1.91
N ASP A 17 -7.86 4.73 1.60
CA ASP A 17 -7.22 3.49 1.19
C ASP A 17 -6.45 3.66 -0.13
N GLY A 18 -6.97 4.45 -1.07
CA GLY A 18 -6.25 4.80 -2.31
C GLY A 18 -4.98 5.63 -2.05
N VAL A 19 -5.03 6.60 -1.14
CA VAL A 19 -3.84 7.37 -0.73
C VAL A 19 -2.84 6.48 0.00
N ARG A 20 -3.32 5.61 0.89
CA ARG A 20 -2.49 4.66 1.64
C ARG A 20 -1.77 3.71 0.69
N LEU A 21 -2.48 3.18 -0.31
CA LEU A 21 -1.90 2.32 -1.35
C LEU A 21 -0.78 3.03 -2.11
N LYS A 22 -1.01 4.27 -2.58
CA LYS A 22 0.02 5.07 -3.25
C LYS A 22 1.27 5.25 -2.39
N ARG A 23 1.11 5.53 -1.09
CA ARG A 23 2.24 5.70 -0.15
C ARG A 23 3.00 4.40 0.11
N ILE A 24 2.34 3.25 0.11
CA ILE A 24 3.00 1.95 0.28
C ILE A 24 3.80 1.60 -0.97
N LYS A 25 3.21 1.78 -2.16
CA LYS A 25 3.89 1.56 -3.44
C LYS A 25 5.11 2.45 -3.61
N GLY A 26 5.01 3.75 -3.33
CA GLY A 26 6.16 4.65 -3.41
C GLY A 26 7.30 4.27 -2.46
N ARG A 27 6.99 3.76 -1.25
CA ARG A 27 8.01 3.22 -0.34
C ARG A 27 8.66 1.95 -0.88
N ALA A 28 7.87 1.03 -1.44
CA ALA A 28 8.38 -0.19 -2.06
C ALA A 28 9.31 0.14 -3.25
N GLU A 29 8.94 1.11 -4.08
CA GLU A 29 9.76 1.60 -5.20
C GLU A 29 11.09 2.18 -4.71
N GLY A 30 11.07 3.01 -3.67
CA GLY A 30 12.30 3.56 -3.06
C GLY A 30 13.22 2.46 -2.52
N ILE A 31 12.67 1.44 -1.87
CA ILE A 31 13.47 0.30 -1.37
C ILE A 31 14.04 -0.52 -2.53
N ARG A 32 13.26 -0.77 -3.60
CA ARG A 32 13.76 -1.45 -4.81
C ARG A 32 14.89 -0.68 -5.47
N PHE A 33 14.81 0.64 -5.49
CA PHE A 33 15.86 1.50 -6.00
C PHE A 33 17.14 1.32 -5.18
N ALA A 34 17.07 1.49 -3.86
CA ALA A 34 18.23 1.35 -2.99
C ALA A 34 18.85 -0.06 -3.08
N LEU A 35 18.03 -1.12 -3.06
CA LEU A 35 18.50 -2.52 -3.22
C LEU A 35 19.28 -2.77 -4.52
N ARG A 36 19.01 -1.99 -5.58
CA ARG A 36 19.62 -2.14 -6.91
C ARG A 36 20.84 -1.25 -7.11
N PHE A 37 20.83 -0.03 -6.57
CA PHE A 37 21.79 1.01 -6.96
C PHE A 37 22.68 1.49 -5.82
N GLU A 38 22.33 1.23 -4.57
CA GLU A 38 23.17 1.60 -3.43
C GLU A 38 24.09 0.45 -3.04
N ASP A 39 25.29 0.81 -2.57
CA ASP A 39 26.16 -0.13 -1.88
C ASP A 39 25.68 -0.27 -0.44
N ILE A 40 25.30 -1.49 -0.06
CA ILE A 40 24.63 -1.79 1.20
C ILE A 40 25.15 -3.13 1.71
N ASP A 41 25.47 -3.16 2.99
CA ASP A 41 25.93 -4.37 3.65
C ASP A 41 24.84 -5.47 3.62
N TYR A 42 25.29 -6.71 3.82
CA TYR A 42 24.43 -7.89 3.76
C TYR A 42 23.27 -7.83 4.74
N ARG A 43 23.50 -7.36 5.98
CA ARG A 43 22.45 -7.30 7.00
C ARG A 43 21.38 -6.30 6.59
N ARG A 44 21.80 -5.11 6.18
CA ARG A 44 20.92 -4.04 5.74
C ARG A 44 20.12 -4.46 4.51
N ARG A 45 20.75 -5.14 3.55
CA ARG A 45 20.07 -5.75 2.41
C ARG A 45 18.94 -6.68 2.85
N LYS A 46 19.19 -7.61 3.77
CA LYS A 46 18.16 -8.55 4.26
C LYS A 46 17.01 -7.86 4.97
N GLU A 47 17.29 -6.85 5.78
CA GLU A 47 16.25 -6.02 6.44
C GLU A 47 15.38 -5.29 5.41
N MET A 48 16.00 -4.75 4.36
CA MET A 48 15.31 -4.05 3.28
C MET A 48 14.48 -4.99 2.39
N GLU A 49 14.99 -6.18 2.07
CA GLU A 49 14.24 -7.23 1.35
C GLU A 49 12.99 -7.65 2.13
N GLN A 50 13.11 -7.86 3.45
CA GLN A 50 11.97 -8.19 4.29
C GLN A 50 10.95 -7.04 4.33
N THR A 51 11.43 -5.80 4.42
CA THR A 51 10.57 -4.62 4.43
C THR A 51 9.83 -4.49 3.09
N LEU A 52 10.53 -4.70 1.97
CA LEU A 52 9.94 -4.70 0.63
C LEU A 52 8.83 -5.74 0.52
N HIS A 53 9.11 -6.98 0.91
CA HIS A 53 8.12 -8.06 0.88
C HIS A 53 6.86 -7.72 1.68
N ASN A 54 7.02 -7.16 2.89
CA ASN A 54 5.90 -6.76 3.73
C ASN A 54 5.05 -5.64 3.10
N LEU A 55 5.70 -4.67 2.44
CA LEU A 55 5.01 -3.59 1.73
C LEU A 55 4.23 -4.11 0.53
N GLU A 56 4.78 -5.08 -0.21
CA GLU A 56 4.11 -5.71 -1.34
C GLU A 56 2.86 -6.48 -0.92
N LEU A 57 2.94 -7.25 0.17
CA LEU A 57 1.79 -7.93 0.75
C LEU A 57 0.72 -6.94 1.20
N ALA A 58 1.11 -5.85 1.87
CA ALA A 58 0.19 -4.80 2.30
C ALA A 58 -0.49 -4.11 1.11
N ALA A 59 0.25 -3.82 0.05
CA ALA A 59 -0.29 -3.24 -1.18
C ALA A 59 -1.32 -4.17 -1.83
N ALA A 60 -0.98 -5.45 -1.98
CA ALA A 60 -1.88 -6.46 -2.55
C ALA A 60 -3.18 -6.61 -1.74
N GLY A 61 -3.09 -6.60 -0.40
CA GLY A 61 -4.25 -6.64 0.47
C GLY A 61 -5.19 -5.45 0.29
N ILE A 62 -4.64 -4.24 0.26
CA ILE A 62 -5.44 -3.01 0.05
C ILE A 62 -6.06 -2.99 -1.35
N GLU A 63 -5.32 -3.41 -2.38
CA GLU A 63 -5.86 -3.51 -3.73
C GLU A 63 -7.05 -4.46 -3.82
N LYS A 64 -6.97 -5.62 -3.15
CA LYS A 64 -8.07 -6.59 -3.11
C LYS A 64 -9.32 -5.98 -2.49
N VAL A 65 -9.18 -5.26 -1.37
CA VAL A 65 -10.29 -4.57 -0.70
C VAL A 65 -10.88 -3.48 -1.60
N LEU A 66 -10.02 -2.64 -2.19
CA LEU A 66 -10.46 -1.57 -3.09
C LEU A 66 -11.18 -2.09 -4.33
N LYS A 67 -10.69 -3.17 -4.95
CA LYS A 67 -11.36 -3.82 -6.09
C LYS A 67 -12.72 -4.38 -5.67
N GLY A 68 -12.78 -5.08 -4.54
CA GLY A 68 -14.04 -5.63 -4.00
C GLY A 68 -15.10 -4.55 -3.75
N ARG A 69 -14.69 -3.37 -3.28
CA ARG A 69 -15.59 -2.22 -3.03
C ARG A 69 -16.02 -1.46 -4.28
N ARG A 70 -15.29 -1.57 -5.40
CA ARG A 70 -15.64 -0.91 -6.68
C ARG A 70 -16.59 -1.75 -7.54
N SER A 71 -16.70 -3.05 -7.26
CA SER A 71 -17.59 -3.97 -7.95
C SER A 71 -18.96 -4.12 -7.28
N GLN A 72 -19.20 -3.43 -6.16
CA GLN A 72 -20.50 -3.29 -5.48
C GLN A 72 -21.14 -1.95 -5.83
#